data_AF-A0A739BFH6-F1
#
_entry.id   AF-A0A739BFH6-F1
#
_cell.length_a   1.000
_cell.length_b   1.000
_cell.length_c   1.000
_cell.angle_alpha   90.00
_cell.angle_beta   90.00
_cell.angle_gamma   90.00
#
_symmetry.space_group_name_H-M   'P 1'
#
loop_
_entity.id
_entity.type
_entity.pdbx_description
1 polymer ?
#
loop_
_entity_poly.entity_id
_entity_poly.type
_entity_poly.pdbx_seq_one_letter_code
_entity_poly.pdbx_strand_id
1 'polypeptide(L)'
;MFLKKETFTRGDASVALFELSGLQRIEYLEFIQKRTAKYDTDMDGTTEADKRVAYMQMALEINAWLVSRSLLNGDSSQDADTLYQSVQAK
;
A
#
# COMPACT_ATOMS: atom_id res chain seq x y z
N MET A 1 12.58 1.65 -20.43
CA MET A 1 11.80 2.84 -20.02
C MET A 1 11.94 2.97 -18.52
N PHE A 2 12.49 4.07 -18.02
CA PHE A 2 12.67 4.27 -16.57
C PHE A 2 11.38 4.82 -15.97
N LEU A 3 11.01 4.31 -14.80
CA LEU A 3 9.85 4.79 -14.05
C LEU A 3 10.10 6.24 -13.63
N LYS A 4 9.09 7.11 -13.80
CA LYS A 4 9.12 8.48 -13.27
C LYS A 4 9.38 8.47 -11.78
N LYS A 5 10.21 9.44 -11.33
CA LYS A 5 10.55 9.65 -9.93
C LYS A 5 10.21 11.09 -9.53
N GLU A 6 9.61 11.24 -8.37
CA GLU A 6 9.37 12.53 -7.72
C GLU A 6 9.92 12.50 -6.29
N THR A 7 10.35 13.66 -5.78
CA THR A 7 10.81 13.77 -4.39
C THR A 7 9.69 14.35 -3.54
N PHE A 8 9.21 13.57 -2.59
CA PHE A 8 8.24 14.01 -1.60
C PHE A 8 8.97 14.55 -0.37
N THR A 9 8.60 15.75 0.09
CA THR A 9 9.22 16.41 1.25
C THR A 9 8.16 16.77 2.28
N ARG A 10 8.41 16.45 3.56
CA ARG A 10 7.56 16.80 4.69
C ARG A 10 8.41 17.19 5.88
N GLY A 11 8.35 18.46 6.28
CA GLY A 11 9.28 19.02 7.26
C GLY A 11 10.72 18.87 6.75
N ASP A 12 11.60 18.34 7.60
CA ASP A 12 13.01 18.12 7.27
C ASP A 12 13.27 16.74 6.61
N ALA A 13 12.22 15.95 6.37
CA ALA A 13 12.34 14.63 5.76
C ALA A 13 11.98 14.68 4.26
N SER A 14 12.81 14.03 3.44
CA SER A 14 12.56 13.84 2.00
C SER A 14 12.69 12.37 1.62
N VAL A 15 11.86 11.92 0.70
CA VAL A 15 11.90 10.57 0.13
C VAL A 15 11.65 10.60 -1.37
N ALA A 16 12.40 9.78 -2.11
CA ALA A 16 12.17 9.55 -3.52
C ALA A 16 11.02 8.55 -3.70
N LEU A 17 9.96 8.97 -4.37
CA LEU A 17 8.85 8.10 -4.78
C LEU A 17 8.95 7.85 -6.29
N PHE A 18 8.73 6.61 -6.67
CA PHE A 18 8.70 6.18 -8.06
C PHE A 18 7.28 5.81 -8.45
N GLU A 19 6.91 6.05 -9.70
CA GLU A 19 5.68 5.48 -10.24
C GLU A 19 5.72 3.95 -10.18
N LEU A 20 4.56 3.32 -10.19
CA LEU A 20 4.46 1.87 -10.36
C LEU A 20 4.71 1.50 -11.83
N SER A 21 5.28 0.33 -12.05
CA SER A 21 5.31 -0.29 -13.38
C SER A 21 3.89 -0.69 -13.83
N GLY A 22 3.71 -1.01 -15.11
CA GLY A 22 2.45 -1.56 -15.60
C GLY A 22 2.04 -2.84 -14.85
N LEU A 23 2.99 -3.73 -14.59
CA LEU A 23 2.76 -4.96 -13.84
C LEU A 23 2.36 -4.68 -12.39
N GLN A 24 3.07 -3.78 -11.70
CA GLN A 24 2.75 -3.42 -10.32
C GLN A 24 1.35 -2.78 -10.20
N ARG A 25 0.87 -2.07 -11.22
CA ARG A 25 -0.51 -1.56 -11.23
C ARG A 25 -1.54 -2.69 -11.32
N ILE A 26 -1.24 -3.79 -12.02
CA ILE A 26 -2.11 -4.98 -12.05
C ILE A 26 -2.10 -5.67 -10.69
N GLU A 27 -0.91 -5.90 -10.12
CA GLU A 27 -0.74 -6.47 -8.78
C GLU A 27 -1.48 -5.64 -7.70
N TYR A 28 -1.51 -4.31 -7.86
CA TYR A 28 -2.26 -3.42 -6.97
C TYR A 28 -3.77 -3.70 -7.01
N LEU A 29 -4.33 -3.89 -8.20
CA LEU A 29 -5.75 -4.20 -8.35
C LEU A 29 -6.09 -5.56 -7.74
N GLU A 30 -5.22 -6.56 -7.93
CA GLU A 30 -5.37 -7.87 -7.28
C GLU A 30 -5.26 -7.76 -5.76
N PHE A 31 -4.36 -6.92 -5.26
CA PHE A 31 -4.21 -6.67 -3.84
C PHE A 31 -5.45 -6.02 -3.23
N ILE A 32 -6.01 -4.99 -3.89
CA ILE A 32 -7.28 -4.37 -3.48
C ILE A 32 -8.38 -5.42 -3.44
N GLN A 33 -8.54 -6.22 -4.50
CA GLN A 33 -9.57 -7.26 -4.55
C GLN A 33 -9.46 -8.23 -3.38
N LYS A 34 -8.25 -8.68 -3.04
CA LYS A 34 -8.02 -9.58 -1.90
C LYS A 34 -8.39 -8.92 -0.57
N ARG A 35 -8.07 -7.64 -0.40
CA ARG A 35 -8.38 -6.89 0.82
C ARG A 35 -9.88 -6.59 0.97
N THR A 36 -10.56 -6.23 -0.11
CA THR A 36 -12.01 -6.00 -0.08
C THR A 36 -12.78 -7.29 0.15
N ALA A 37 -12.38 -8.41 -0.49
CA ALA A 37 -13.02 -9.71 -0.25
C ALA A 37 -12.85 -10.19 1.20
N LYS A 38 -11.67 -9.96 1.80
CA LYS A 38 -11.43 -10.22 3.22
C LYS A 38 -12.31 -9.34 4.11
N TYR A 39 -12.38 -8.04 3.83
CA TYR A 39 -13.24 -7.11 4.56
C TYR A 39 -14.71 -7.56 4.52
N ASP A 40 -15.23 -7.89 3.33
CA ASP A 40 -16.61 -8.33 3.15
C ASP A 40 -16.91 -9.60 3.94
N THR A 41 -15.96 -10.54 3.96
CA THR A 41 -16.08 -11.80 4.71
C THR A 41 -16.01 -11.58 6.22
N ASP A 42 -15.03 -10.82 6.70
CA ASP A 42 -14.79 -10.62 8.14
C ASP A 42 -15.86 -9.73 8.78
N MET A 43 -16.47 -8.83 8.00
CA MET A 43 -17.44 -7.84 8.48
C MET A 43 -18.90 -8.24 8.27
N ASP A 44 -19.16 -9.43 7.76
CA ASP A 44 -20.54 -9.94 7.68
C ASP A 44 -21.14 -10.10 9.08
N GLY A 45 -22.35 -9.57 9.28
CA GLY A 45 -23.04 -9.58 10.57
C GLY A 45 -22.43 -8.72 11.69
N THR A 46 -21.35 -7.96 11.45
CA THR A 46 -20.75 -7.06 12.46
C THR A 46 -21.49 -5.71 12.54
N THR A 47 -21.18 -4.92 13.59
CA THR A 47 -21.81 -3.60 13.77
C THR A 47 -21.27 -2.58 12.76
N GLU A 48 -22.06 -1.54 12.47
CA GLU A 48 -21.62 -0.45 11.60
C GLU A 48 -20.41 0.33 12.15
N ALA A 49 -20.23 0.34 13.48
CA ALA A 49 -19.05 0.93 14.10
C ALA A 49 -17.79 0.11 13.78
N ASP A 50 -17.88 -1.22 13.90
CA ASP A 50 -16.77 -2.13 13.60
C ASP A 50 -16.39 -2.06 12.12
N LYS A 51 -17.39 -2.06 11.23
CA LYS A 51 -17.20 -1.88 9.79
C LYS A 51 -16.42 -0.62 9.45
N ARG A 52 -16.75 0.51 10.08
CA ARG A 52 -16.04 1.79 9.85
C ARG A 52 -14.57 1.70 10.24
N VAL A 53 -14.27 1.09 11.38
CA VAL A 53 -12.89 0.90 11.84
C VAL A 53 -12.13 -0.02 10.89
N ALA A 54 -12.72 -1.17 10.54
CA ALA A 54 -12.12 -2.13 9.61
C ALA A 54 -11.91 -1.54 8.21
N TYR A 55 -12.80 -0.67 7.74
CA TYR A 55 -12.65 0.02 6.46
C TYR A 55 -11.43 0.95 6.46
N MET A 56 -11.26 1.73 7.54
CA MET A 56 -10.08 2.59 7.70
C MET A 56 -8.80 1.77 7.79
N GLN A 57 -8.81 0.65 8.49
CA GLN A 57 -7.66 -0.28 8.54
C GLN A 57 -7.34 -0.79 7.14
N MET A 58 -8.31 -1.34 6.41
CA MET A 58 -8.14 -1.80 5.03
C MET A 58 -7.56 -0.70 4.13
N ALA A 59 -8.06 0.54 4.24
CA ALA A 59 -7.54 1.66 3.45
C ALA A 59 -6.07 1.96 3.77
N LEU A 60 -5.66 1.89 5.04
CA LEU A 60 -4.26 2.04 5.43
C LEU A 60 -3.39 0.91 4.84
N GLU A 61 -3.88 -0.32 4.85
CA GLU A 61 -3.16 -1.45 4.25
C GLU A 61 -2.97 -1.29 2.74
N ILE A 62 -4.00 -0.85 2.02
CA ILE A 62 -3.94 -0.58 0.58
C ILE A 62 -2.92 0.54 0.28
N ASN A 63 -2.95 1.62 1.04
CA ASN A 63 -2.02 2.74 0.87
C ASN A 63 -0.57 2.34 1.19
N ALA A 64 -0.36 1.55 2.25
CA ALA A 64 0.96 1.06 2.63
C ALA A 64 1.55 0.16 1.53
N TRP A 65 0.73 -0.67 0.89
CA TRP A 65 1.17 -1.49 -0.23
C TRP A 65 1.66 -0.61 -1.40
N LEU A 66 0.89 0.43 -1.75
CA LEU A 66 1.25 1.34 -2.85
C LEU A 66 2.61 2.03 -2.59
N VAL A 67 2.80 2.55 -1.38
CA VAL A 67 4.05 3.20 -0.97
C VAL A 67 5.21 2.21 -1.00
N SER A 68 5.00 0.97 -0.53
CA SER A 68 6.06 -0.06 -0.53
C SER A 68 6.60 -0.35 -1.93
N ARG A 69 5.73 -0.43 -2.96
CA ARG A 69 6.13 -0.70 -4.35
C ARG A 69 6.82 0.50 -4.99
N SER A 70 6.39 1.71 -4.63
CA SER A 70 7.08 2.94 -5.01
C SER A 70 8.51 2.98 -4.46
N LEU A 71 8.72 2.60 -3.19
CA LEU A 71 10.05 2.57 -2.56
C LEU A 71 10.93 1.45 -3.11
N LEU A 72 10.37 0.26 -3.35
CA LEU A 72 11.08 -0.88 -3.93
C LEU A 72 11.70 -0.57 -5.30
N ASN A 73 11.03 0.27 -6.09
CA ASN A 73 11.56 0.73 -7.38
C ASN A 73 12.78 1.65 -7.25
N GLY A 74 13.01 2.23 -6.07
CA GLY A 74 14.22 3.01 -5.75
C GLY A 74 15.35 2.18 -5.17
N ASP A 75 15.03 1.06 -4.54
CA ASP A 75 15.99 0.12 -3.96
C ASP A 75 15.46 -1.32 -4.06
N SER A 76 15.83 -1.99 -5.15
CA SER A 76 15.42 -3.36 -5.44
C SER A 76 16.20 -4.42 -4.65
N SER A 77 17.11 -4.01 -3.75
CA SER A 77 17.81 -4.95 -2.87
C SER A 77 16.95 -5.41 -1.70
N GLN A 78 15.84 -4.70 -1.44
CA GLN A 78 14.90 -4.99 -0.36
C GLN A 78 13.82 -5.96 -0.81
N ASP A 79 13.27 -6.70 0.15
CA ASP A 79 12.10 -7.54 -0.08
C ASP A 79 10.80 -6.72 -0.03
N ALA A 80 9.88 -7.05 -0.93
CA ALA A 80 8.66 -6.29 -1.15
C ALA A 80 7.68 -6.40 0.03
N ASP A 81 7.64 -7.54 0.72
CA ASP A 81 6.75 -7.78 1.85
C ASP A 81 7.33 -7.17 3.13
N THR A 82 8.65 -7.21 3.28
CA THR A 82 9.37 -6.52 4.36
C THR A 82 9.17 -5.00 4.29
N LEU A 83 9.26 -4.41 3.10
CA LEU A 83 8.97 -2.99 2.89
C LEU A 83 7.51 -2.66 3.21
N TYR A 84 6.58 -3.52 2.79
CA TYR A 84 5.16 -3.33 3.08
C TYR A 84 4.88 -3.33 4.59
N GLN A 85 5.40 -4.31 5.34
CA GLN A 85 5.27 -4.37 6.80
C GLN A 85 5.92 -3.17 7.49
N SER A 86 7.09 -2.73 7.03
CA SER A 86 7.78 -1.55 7.55
C SER A 86 6.96 -0.27 7.37
N VAL A 87 6.28 -0.12 6.22
CA VAL A 87 5.41 1.04 5.98
C VAL A 87 4.14 0.97 6.84
N GLN A 88 3.57 -0.21 7.07
CA GLN A 88 2.38 -0.36 7.93
C GLN A 88 2.66 -0.06 9.41
N ALA A 89 3.88 -0.30 9.88
CA ALA A 89 4.26 -0.12 11.28
C ALA A 89 4.59 1.35 11.66
N LYS A 90 4.56 2.28 10.69
CA LYS A 90 4.88 3.70 10.88
C LYS A 90 3.63 4.55 11.05
#